data_AF-A0A926EQU3-F1
#
_entry.id   AF-A0A926EQU3-F1
#
_cell.length_a   1.000
_cell.length_b   1.000
_cell.length_c   1.000
_cell.angle_alpha   90.00
_cell.angle_beta   90.00
_cell.angle_gamma   90.00
#
_symmetry.space_group_name_H-M   'P 1'
#
loop_
_entity.id
_entity.type
_entity.pdbx_description
1 polymer ?
#
loop_
_entity_poly.entity_id
_entity_poly.type
_entity_poly.pdbx_seq_one_letter_code
_entity_poly.pdbx_strand_id
1 'polypeptide(L)'
;MFGQKLNLFDEARAAKVKLNWVISVIISFLMIVIGQLIGQIFLIIFSKYIAIQGILMMPLFLIFTSIFPLLLCFTWVKFVEKRRIRTLGLSPDRFIFKFLRGFLIGFLMFSCVTLLMYITGTIEIS
;
A
#
# COMPACT_ATOMS: atom_id res chain seq x y z
N MET A 1 -16.94 -15.46 23.77
CA MET A 1 -17.89 -14.41 23.35
C MET A 1 -17.38 -13.66 22.11
N PHE A 2 -16.95 -14.41 21.07
CA PHE A 2 -16.30 -13.88 19.87
C PHE A 2 -17.24 -14.04 18.68
N GLY A 3 -17.78 -12.93 18.18
CA GLY A 3 -18.71 -12.97 17.05
C GLY A 3 -19.39 -11.65 16.69
N GLN A 4 -18.89 -10.49 17.15
CA GLN A 4 -19.40 -9.23 16.63
C GLN A 4 -18.88 -9.05 15.19
N LYS A 5 -19.76 -9.34 14.22
CA LYS A 5 -19.65 -8.80 12.86
C LYS A 5 -19.49 -7.29 12.99
N LEU A 6 -18.29 -6.79 12.72
CA LEU A 6 -18.07 -5.35 12.56
C LEU A 6 -18.81 -4.94 11.29
N ASN A 7 -19.96 -4.29 11.45
CA ASN A 7 -20.64 -3.65 10.34
C ASN A 7 -19.74 -2.52 9.83
N LEU A 8 -19.22 -2.68 8.61
CA LEU A 8 -18.38 -1.70 7.92
C LEU A 8 -19.04 -0.30 7.91
N PHE A 9 -20.36 -0.25 7.86
CA PHE A 9 -21.16 0.97 7.91
C PHE A 9 -21.12 1.68 9.27
N ASP A 10 -21.06 0.94 10.38
CA ASP A 10 -20.99 1.51 11.73
C ASP A 10 -19.58 2.07 12.02
N GLU A 11 -18.53 1.43 11.50
CA GLU A 11 -17.16 1.96 11.54
C GLU A 11 -16.97 3.18 10.63
N ALA A 12 -17.61 3.19 9.45
CA ALA A 12 -17.64 4.36 8.58
C ALA A 12 -18.38 5.55 9.22
N ARG A 13 -19.43 5.27 10.00
CA ARG A 13 -20.19 6.29 10.75
C ARG A 13 -19.39 6.87 11.93
N ALA A 14 -18.40 6.14 12.44
CA ALA A 14 -17.52 6.60 13.51
C ALA A 14 -16.39 7.55 13.03
N ALA A 15 -16.21 7.72 11.72
CA ALA A 15 -15.26 8.69 11.18
C ALA A 15 -15.73 10.11 11.49
N LYS A 16 -14.85 10.92 12.10
CA LYS A 16 -15.20 12.30 12.46
C LYS A 16 -15.32 13.21 11.24
N VAL A 17 -14.62 12.88 10.16
CA VAL A 17 -14.67 13.59 8.87
C VAL A 17 -15.30 12.66 7.84
N LYS A 18 -16.51 12.99 7.40
CA LYS A 18 -17.21 12.27 6.33
C LYS A 18 -16.86 12.94 5.01
N LEU A 19 -15.82 12.45 4.34
CA LEU A 19 -15.51 12.93 3.00
C LEU A 19 -16.53 12.41 1.98
N ASN A 20 -16.89 13.26 1.02
CA ASN A 20 -17.60 12.83 -0.17
C ASN A 20 -16.72 11.86 -0.96
N TRP A 21 -17.32 10.86 -1.59
CA TRP A 21 -16.59 9.80 -2.31
C TRP A 21 -15.60 10.36 -3.35
N VAL A 22 -15.96 11.44 -4.07
CA VAL A 22 -15.07 12.12 -5.03
C VAL A 22 -13.85 12.73 -4.33
N ILE A 23 -14.08 13.42 -3.20
CA ILE A 23 -13.01 14.08 -2.45
C ILE A 23 -12.06 13.03 -1.86
N SER A 24 -12.59 11.89 -1.39
CA SER A 24 -11.77 10.77 -0.92
C SER A 24 -10.83 10.25 -2.01
N VAL A 25 -11.29 10.14 -3.26
CA VAL A 25 -10.45 9.70 -4.38
C VAL A 25 -9.35 10.72 -4.67
N ILE A 26 -9.70 12.01 -4.75
CA ILE A 26 -8.74 13.08 -5.01
C ILE A 26 -7.67 13.13 -3.90
N ILE A 27 -8.08 13.04 -2.64
CA ILE A 27 -7.16 13.02 -1.51
C ILE A 27 -6.27 11.77 -1.55
N SER A 28 -6.83 10.60 -1.86
CA SER A 28 -6.04 9.37 -1.99
C SER A 28 -4.96 9.50 -3.07
N PHE A 29 -5.31 10.11 -4.20
CA PHE A 29 -4.36 10.37 -5.28
C PHE A 29 -3.27 11.36 -4.83
N LEU A 30 -3.65 12.46 -4.17
CA LEU A 30 -2.70 13.42 -3.60
C LEU A 30 -1.75 12.76 -2.60
N MET A 31 -2.24 11.86 -1.75
CA MET A 31 -1.41 11.12 -0.79
C MET A 31 -0.39 10.21 -1.46
N ILE A 32 -0.78 9.55 -2.56
CA ILE A 32 0.13 8.70 -3.32
C ILE A 32 1.26 9.56 -3.90
N VAL A 33 0.91 10.67 -4.57
CA VAL A 33 1.90 11.57 -5.17
C VAL A 33 2.83 12.17 -4.11
N ILE A 34 2.27 12.73 -3.03
CA ILE A 34 3.06 13.35 -1.96
C ILE A 34 3.94 12.30 -1.27
N GLY A 35 3.39 11.12 -0.98
CA GLY A 35 4.13 10.03 -0.35
C GLY A 35 5.30 9.54 -1.22
N GLN A 36 5.10 9.44 -2.54
CA GLN A 36 6.16 9.06 -3.46
C GLN A 36 7.27 10.12 -3.52
N LEU A 37 6.91 11.40 -3.58
CA LEU A 37 7.89 12.50 -3.54
C LEU A 37 8.74 12.46 -2.26
N ILE A 38 8.10 12.25 -1.11
CA ILE A 38 8.81 12.10 0.17
C ILE A 38 9.74 10.87 0.11
N GLY A 39 9.25 9.74 -0.39
CA GLY A 39 10.05 8.52 -0.52
C GLY A 39 11.28 8.68 -1.42
N GLN A 40 11.15 9.43 -2.52
CA GLN A 40 12.27 9.76 -3.41
C GLN A 40 13.30 10.66 -2.73
N ILE A 41 12.87 11.72 -2.04
CA ILE A 41 13.76 12.62 -1.31
C ILE A 41 14.56 11.83 -0.26
N PHE A 42 13.88 10.97 0.50
CA PHE A 42 14.53 10.10 1.48
C PHE A 42 15.52 9.13 0.84
N LEU A 43 15.21 8.55 -0.32
CA LEU A 43 16.13 7.66 -1.02
C LEU A 43 17.39 8.40 -1.49
N ILE A 44 17.26 9.60 -2.04
CA ILE A 44 18.41 10.41 -2.47
C ILE A 44 19.35 10.67 -1.28
N ILE A 45 18.78 11.08 -0.14
CA ILE A 45 19.55 11.28 1.10
C ILE A 45 20.22 9.96 1.53
N PHE A 46 19.48 8.86 1.54
CA PHE A 46 19.98 7.55 1.97
C PHE A 46 21.07 6.99 1.04
N SER A 47 20.93 7.14 -0.27
CA SER A 47 21.90 6.73 -1.29
C SER A 47 23.22 7.52 -1.24
N LYS A 48 23.24 8.68 -0.54
CA LYS A 48 24.47 9.42 -0.27
C LYS A 48 25.32 8.76 0.82
N TYR A 49 24.68 8.01 1.74
CA TYR A 49 25.35 7.34 2.85
C TYR A 49 25.71 5.88 2.53
N ILE A 50 24.93 5.23 1.67
CA ILE A 50 25.20 3.86 1.23
C ILE A 50 25.49 3.90 -0.27
N ALA A 51 26.67 3.44 -0.67
CA ALA A 51 27.01 3.22 -2.08
C ALA A 51 26.22 2.01 -2.60
N ILE A 52 24.92 2.20 -2.86
CA ILE A 52 24.05 1.18 -3.44
C ILE A 52 24.41 1.10 -4.93
N GLN A 53 25.32 0.21 -5.30
CA GLN A 53 25.66 -0.01 -6.70
C GLN A 53 24.87 -1.19 -7.28
N GLY A 54 24.44 -1.05 -8.54
CA GLY A 54 23.90 -2.14 -9.35
C GLY A 54 22.45 -2.53 -9.02
N ILE A 55 22.20 -3.84 -9.02
CA ILE A 55 20.87 -4.46 -9.15
C ILE A 55 19.88 -4.14 -8.01
N LEU A 56 20.40 -3.68 -6.87
CA LEU A 56 19.60 -3.36 -5.68
C LEU A 56 18.95 -1.98 -5.72
N MET A 57 19.35 -1.10 -6.65
CA MET A 57 18.78 0.26 -6.75
C MET A 57 17.28 0.23 -7.08
N MET A 58 16.87 -0.57 -8.06
CA MET A 58 15.47 -0.68 -8.47
C MET A 58 14.53 -1.21 -7.37
N PRO A 59 14.82 -2.34 -6.70
CA PRO A 59 13.97 -2.82 -5.61
C PRO A 59 13.93 -1.85 -4.42
N LEU A 60 15.05 -1.20 -4.08
CA LEU A 60 15.05 -0.19 -3.02
C LEU A 60 14.22 1.04 -3.40
N PHE A 61 14.29 1.49 -4.65
CA PHE A 61 13.43 2.55 -5.15
C PHE A 61 11.94 2.21 -5.02
N LEU A 62 11.54 1.00 -5.41
CA LEU A 62 10.15 0.54 -5.29
C LEU A 62 9.69 0.47 -3.83
N ILE A 63 10.54 -0.03 -2.92
CA ILE A 63 10.22 -0.13 -1.49
C ILE A 63 10.01 1.25 -0.89
N PHE A 64 10.95 2.17 -1.11
CA PHE A 64 10.87 3.53 -0.57
C PHE A 64 9.68 4.29 -1.17
N THR A 65 9.50 4.26 -2.48
CA THR A 65 8.35 4.94 -3.10
C THR A 65 7.00 4.36 -2.70
N SER A 66 6.94 3.12 -2.21
CA SER A 66 5.68 2.48 -1.77
C SER A 66 5.41 2.63 -0.27
N ILE A 67 6.45 2.62 0.59
CA ILE A 67 6.27 2.61 2.04
C ILE A 67 5.82 3.98 2.58
N PHE A 68 6.32 5.07 2.00
CA PHE A 68 5.99 6.43 2.45
C PHE A 68 4.52 6.81 2.17
N PRO A 69 3.94 6.56 0.99
CA PRO A 69 2.50 6.70 0.78
C PRO A 69 1.66 5.90 1.77
N LEU A 70 2.07 4.66 2.06
CA LEU A 70 1.36 3.77 2.98
C LEU A 70 1.39 4.32 4.42
N LEU A 71 2.54 4.80 4.88
CA LEU A 71 2.68 5.46 6.18
C LEU A 71 1.88 6.77 6.26
N LEU A 72 1.87 7.56 5.19
CA LEU A 72 1.11 8.80 5.11
C LEU A 72 -0.39 8.50 5.18
N CYS A 73 -0.87 7.48 4.48
CA CYS A 73 -2.25 7.01 4.56
C CYS A 73 -2.62 6.57 5.99
N PHE A 74 -1.78 5.76 6.66
CA PHE A 74 -2.03 5.38 8.06
C PHE A 74 -2.04 6.56 9.01
N THR A 75 -1.12 7.51 8.82
CA THR A 75 -1.04 8.73 9.62
C THR A 75 -2.30 9.57 9.43
N TRP A 76 -2.75 9.75 8.19
CA TRP A 76 -3.98 10.47 7.88
C TRP A 76 -5.21 9.84 8.54
N VAL A 77 -5.39 8.52 8.40
CA VAL A 77 -6.55 7.83 8.97
C VAL A 77 -6.56 7.93 10.50
N LYS A 78 -5.37 7.85 11.12
CA LYS A 78 -5.23 7.97 12.59
C LYS A 78 -5.46 9.40 13.09
N PHE A 79 -4.92 10.41 12.40
CA PHE A 79 -4.94 11.80 12.89
C PHE A 79 -6.12 12.63 12.37
N VAL A 80 -6.46 12.51 11.09
CA VAL A 80 -7.50 13.31 10.43
C VAL A 80 -8.86 12.63 10.53
N GLU A 81 -8.98 11.39 10.10
CA GLU A 81 -10.25 10.65 10.20
C GLU A 81 -10.56 10.21 11.63
N LYS A 82 -9.53 10.17 12.49
CA LYS A 82 -9.58 9.68 13.89
C LYS A 82 -10.23 8.30 14.02
N ARG A 83 -10.10 7.49 12.97
CA ARG A 83 -10.68 6.15 12.90
C ARG A 83 -9.63 5.13 13.31
N ARG A 84 -10.05 4.00 13.90
CA ARG A 84 -9.13 2.92 14.27
C ARG A 84 -8.48 2.35 13.01
N ILE A 85 -7.15 2.19 12.98
CA ILE A 85 -6.41 1.61 11.84
C ILE A 85 -6.96 0.21 11.48
N ARG A 86 -7.51 -0.50 12.47
CA ARG A 86 -8.20 -1.80 12.35
C ARG A 86 -9.29 -1.86 11.28
N THR A 87 -9.86 -0.70 10.96
CA THR A 87 -10.97 -0.54 10.02
C THR A 87 -10.51 -0.44 8.55
N LEU A 88 -9.21 -0.37 8.28
CA LEU A 88 -8.62 -0.39 6.92
C LEU A 88 -8.45 -1.83 6.38
N GLY A 89 -9.18 -2.80 6.92
CA GLY A 89 -9.02 -4.22 6.60
C GLY A 89 -8.00 -4.96 7.47
N LEU A 90 -7.32 -4.25 8.39
CA LEU A 90 -6.44 -4.79 9.44
C LEU A 90 -7.25 -5.41 10.59
N SER A 91 -8.16 -6.34 10.28
CA SER A 91 -8.89 -7.09 11.29
C SER A 91 -7.89 -7.86 12.16
N PRO A 92 -7.99 -7.80 13.50
CA PRO A 92 -6.99 -8.39 14.40
C PRO A 92 -7.01 -9.92 14.34
N ASP A 93 -8.08 -10.51 13.81
CA ASP A 93 -8.18 -11.95 13.68
C ASP A 93 -7.46 -12.44 12.40
N ARG A 94 -6.36 -13.16 12.62
CA ARG A 94 -5.48 -13.77 11.60
C ARG A 94 -5.01 -12.79 10.50
N PHE A 95 -4.60 -11.58 10.87
CA PHE A 95 -4.13 -10.56 9.91
C PHE A 95 -3.02 -11.07 8.99
N ILE A 96 -1.99 -11.71 9.55
CA ILE A 96 -0.85 -12.26 8.80
C ILE A 96 -1.27 -13.31 7.78
N PHE A 97 -2.18 -14.22 8.14
CA PHE A 97 -2.68 -15.23 7.20
C PHE A 97 -3.51 -14.63 6.06
N LYS A 98 -4.33 -13.62 6.36
CA LYS A 98 -5.11 -12.90 5.33
C LYS A 98 -4.20 -12.12 4.39
N PHE A 99 -3.19 -11.44 4.93
CA PHE A 99 -2.17 -10.74 4.15
C PHE A 99 -1.40 -11.70 3.27
N LEU A 100 -0.89 -12.81 3.82
CA LEU A 100 -0.12 -13.80 3.07
C LEU A 100 -0.96 -14.46 1.97
N ARG A 101 -2.25 -14.75 2.23
CA ARG A 101 -3.17 -15.24 1.19
C ARG A 101 -3.37 -14.22 0.08
N GLY A 102 -3.57 -12.94 0.42
CA GLY A 102 -3.68 -11.86 -0.56
C GLY A 102 -2.40 -11.68 -1.38
N PHE A 103 -1.24 -11.73 -0.72
CA PHE A 103 0.06 -11.68 -1.36
C PHE A 103 0.28 -12.86 -2.32
N LEU A 104 -0.06 -14.09 -1.91
CA LEU A 104 0.09 -15.28 -2.75
C LEU A 104 -0.84 -15.24 -3.96
N ILE A 105 -2.08 -14.77 -3.79
CA ILE A 105 -3.01 -14.56 -4.92
C ILE A 105 -2.45 -13.50 -5.87
N GLY A 106 -1.99 -12.35 -5.35
CA GLY A 106 -1.37 -11.30 -6.15
C GLY A 106 -0.14 -11.80 -6.90
N PHE A 107 0.73 -12.55 -6.23
CA PHE A 107 1.92 -13.16 -6.81
C PHE A 107 1.56 -14.13 -7.95
N LEU A 108 0.56 -15.00 -7.75
CA LEU A 108 0.06 -15.90 -8.79
C LEU A 108 -0.52 -15.13 -9.98
N MET A 109 -1.30 -14.08 -9.74
CA MET A 109 -1.85 -13.24 -10.80
C MET A 109 -0.75 -12.55 -11.60
N PHE A 110 0.24 -11.93 -10.93
CA PHE A 110 1.38 -11.31 -11.61
C PHE A 110 2.19 -12.34 -12.40
N SER A 111 2.46 -13.51 -11.82
CA SER A 111 3.18 -14.60 -12.48
C SER A 111 2.44 -15.11 -13.72
N CYS A 112 1.11 -15.20 -13.66
CA CYS A 112 0.30 -15.62 -14.79
C CYS A 112 0.37 -14.59 -15.93
N VAL A 113 0.30 -13.30 -15.61
CA VAL A 113 0.41 -12.22 -16.60
C VAL A 113 1.80 -12.19 -17.25
N THR A 114 2.87 -12.33 -16.47
CA THR A 114 4.24 -12.38 -17.03
C THR A 114 4.46 -13.63 -17.87
N LEU A 115 3.91 -14.78 -17.48
CA LEU A 115 3.95 -16.00 -18.30
C LEU A 115 3.25 -15.80 -19.64
N LEU A 116 2.06 -15.18 -19.64
CA LEU A 116 1.34 -14.87 -20.88
C LEU A 116 2.16 -13.94 -21.78
N MET A 117 2.75 -12.89 -21.21
CA MET A 117 3.61 -11.96 -21.95
C MET A 117 4.87 -12.63 -22.52
N TYR A 118 5.41 -13.63 -21.83
CA TYR A 118 6.53 -14.45 -22.33
C TYR A 118 6.09 -15.31 -23.52
N ILE A 119 4.94 -16.00 -23.40
CA ILE A 119 4.39 -16.85 -24.47
C ILE A 119 4.04 -16.02 -25.72
N THR A 120 3.54 -14.80 -25.55
CA THR A 120 3.24 -13.88 -26.67
C THR A 120 4.49 -13.22 -27.27
N GLY A 121 5.69 -13.54 -26.78
CA GLY A 121 6.96 -12.98 -27.26
C GLY A 121 7.11 -11.47 -26.97
N THR A 122 6.31 -10.93 -26.05
CA THR A 122 6.36 -9.51 -25.67
C THR A 122 7.49 -9.23 -24.69
N ILE A 123 7.92 -10.24 -23.94
CA ILE A 123 9.02 -10.17 -22.98
C ILE A 123 9.99 -11.32 -23.27
N GLU A 124 11.25 -11.01 -23.53
CA GLU A 124 12.33 -11.99 -23.50
C GLU A 124 12.90 -12.03 -22.08
N ILE A 125 12.88 -13.22 -21.47
CA ILE A 125 13.57 -13.46 -20.21
C ILE A 125 15.01 -13.80 -20.59
N SER A 126 15.88 -12.78 -20.57
CA SER A 126 17.32 -12.93 -20.81
C SER A 126 18.10 -13.20 -19.52
#